data_AF-A0A969GIV6-F1
#
_entry.id   AF-A0A969GIV6-F1
#
_cell.length_a   1.000
_cell.length_b   1.000
_cell.length_c   1.000
_cell.angle_alpha   90.00
_cell.angle_beta   90.00
_cell.angle_gamma   90.00
#
_symmetry.space_group_name_H-M   'P 1'
#
loop_
_entity.id
_entity.type
_entity.pdbx_description
1 polymer ?
#
loop_
_entity_poly.entity_id
_entity_poly.type
_entity_poly.pdbx_seq_one_letter_code
_entity_poly.pdbx_strand_id
1 'polypeptide(L)'
;MDKLDVIIPDQVRAELERNLSGDDMRQFYRLLLRSRATVDFDKVPLHLIAVFEKMGLRKGDAEIGAFCEWRHIDVMVSYNRDFLRGISSGYSFAVKSPRESRETLDG
;
A
#
# COMPACT_ATOMS: atom_id res chain seq x y z
N MET A 1 -0.08 -22.36 9.05
CA MET A 1 0.65 -21.26 8.38
C MET A 1 -0.43 -20.36 7.81
N ASP A 2 -0.74 -19.30 8.55
CA ASP A 2 -1.80 -18.38 8.16
C ASP A 2 -1.47 -17.78 6.80
N LYS A 3 -2.49 -17.70 5.93
CA LYS A 3 -2.32 -17.23 4.56
C LYS A 3 -2.11 -15.72 4.58
N LEU A 4 -0.95 -15.28 4.09
CA LEU A 4 -0.72 -13.87 3.78
C LEU A 4 -1.42 -13.52 2.46
N ASP A 5 -2.49 -12.73 2.54
CA ASP A 5 -3.14 -12.15 1.38
C ASP A 5 -2.55 -10.75 1.12
N VAL A 6 -1.98 -10.57 -0.07
CA VAL A 6 -1.32 -9.31 -0.45
C VAL A 6 -2.23 -8.54 -1.38
N ILE A 7 -2.59 -7.32 -0.99
CA ILE A 7 -3.43 -6.42 -1.78
C ILE A 7 -2.62 -5.17 -2.13
N ILE A 8 -2.71 -4.75 -3.38
CA ILE A 8 -2.03 -3.57 -3.92
C ILE A 8 -3.11 -2.56 -4.33
N PRO A 9 -3.12 -1.34 -3.77
CA PRO A 9 -4.05 -0.29 -4.21
C PRO A 9 -3.81 0.11 -5.67
N ASP A 10 -4.87 0.44 -6.41
CA ASP A 10 -4.76 0.92 -7.80
C ASP A 10 -3.81 2.13 -7.93
N GLN A 11 -3.79 3.00 -6.93
CA GLN A 11 -2.90 4.16 -6.89
C GLN A 11 -1.42 3.76 -7.00
N VAL A 12 -1.01 2.64 -6.39
CA VAL A 12 0.37 2.11 -6.52
C VAL A 12 0.63 1.66 -7.95
N ARG A 13 -0.30 0.90 -8.56
CA ARG A 13 -0.19 0.48 -9.97
C ARG A 13 -0.09 1.71 -10.89
N ALA A 14 -0.92 2.72 -10.68
CA ALA A 14 -0.92 3.95 -11.47
C ALA A 14 0.40 4.73 -11.32
N GLU A 15 1.00 4.74 -10.14
CA GLU A 15 2.34 5.30 -9.92
C GLU A 15 3.43 4.50 -10.64
N LEU A 16 3.36 3.17 -10.60
CA LEU A 16 4.29 2.32 -11.33
C LEU A 16 4.19 2.57 -12.84
N GLU A 17 2.98 2.66 -13.40
CA GLU A 17 2.78 2.94 -14.83
C GLU A 17 3.35 4.30 -15.27
N ARG A 18 3.36 5.29 -14.37
CA ARG A 18 3.96 6.60 -14.65
C ARG A 18 5.49 6.61 -14.60
N ASN A 19 6.08 5.71 -13.80
CA ASN A 19 7.51 5.74 -13.48
C ASN A 19 8.32 4.62 -14.14
N LEU A 20 7.68 3.54 -14.57
CA LEU A 20 8.33 2.37 -15.13
C LEU A 20 8.23 2.33 -16.66
N SER A 21 9.22 1.67 -17.27
CA SER A 21 9.15 1.36 -18.69
C SER A 21 8.06 0.31 -18.98
N GLY A 22 7.65 0.19 -20.25
CA GLY A 22 6.71 -0.85 -20.65
C GLY A 22 7.20 -2.27 -20.38
N ASP A 23 8.52 -2.51 -20.44
CA ASP A 23 9.12 -3.80 -20.11
C ASP A 23 9.08 -4.10 -18.60
N ASP A 24 9.33 -3.10 -17.77
CA ASP A 24 9.26 -3.25 -16.32
C ASP A 24 7.82 -3.43 -15.85
N MET A 25 6.86 -2.73 -16.45
CA MET A 25 5.43 -2.96 -16.19
C MET A 25 5.00 -4.38 -16.59
N ARG A 26 5.48 -4.90 -17.74
CA ARG A 26 5.26 -6.31 -18.11
C ARG A 26 5.84 -7.27 -17.07
N GLN A 27 7.02 -6.97 -16.53
CA GLN A 27 7.62 -7.76 -15.44
C GLN A 27 6.78 -7.73 -14.17
N PHE A 28 6.28 -6.56 -13.78
CA PHE A 28 5.38 -6.40 -12.64
C PHE A 28 4.13 -7.27 -12.77
N TYR A 29 3.41 -7.20 -13.89
CA TYR A 29 2.22 -8.04 -14.10
C TYR A 29 2.56 -9.54 -14.14
N ARG A 30 3.71 -9.94 -14.72
CA ARG A 30 4.17 -11.34 -14.66
C ARG A 30 4.44 -11.81 -13.23
N LEU A 31 4.95 -10.94 -12.37
CA LEU A 31 5.14 -11.25 -10.96
C LEU A 31 3.79 -11.42 -10.25
N LEU A 32 2.83 -10.52 -10.50
CA LEU A 32 1.48 -10.63 -9.93
C LEU A 32 0.83 -11.98 -10.27
N LEU A 33 0.85 -12.38 -11.54
CA LEU A 33 0.29 -13.65 -12.01
C LEU A 33 0.91 -14.91 -11.37
N ARG A 34 2.15 -14.80 -10.88
CA ARG A 34 2.86 -15.90 -10.20
C ARG A 34 2.77 -15.82 -8.68
N SER A 35 2.19 -14.75 -8.16
CA SER A 35 2.07 -14.46 -6.74
C SER A 35 0.62 -14.63 -6.29
N ARG A 36 0.37 -14.49 -4.98
CA ARG A 36 -0.98 -14.30 -4.44
C ARG A 36 -1.37 -12.84 -4.29
N ALA A 37 -0.55 -11.92 -4.80
CA ALA A 37 -0.84 -10.50 -4.75
C ALA A 37 -1.91 -10.14 -5.79
N THR A 38 -2.85 -9.29 -5.39
CA THR A 38 -3.90 -8.78 -6.27
C THR A 38 -3.91 -7.26 -6.25
N VAL A 39 -4.26 -6.65 -7.39
CA VAL A 39 -4.52 -5.21 -7.45
C VAL A 39 -6.00 -5.01 -7.19
N ASP A 40 -6.32 -4.15 -6.22
CA ASP A 40 -7.69 -3.68 -5.98
C ASP A 40 -7.91 -2.39 -6.78
N PHE A 41 -8.87 -2.44 -7.72
CA PHE A 41 -9.20 -1.36 -8.63
C PHE A 41 -10.34 -0.45 -8.12
N ASP A 42 -10.88 -0.75 -6.94
CA ASP A 42 -11.96 0.06 -6.38
C ASP A 42 -11.48 1.45 -5.99
N LYS A 43 -12.35 2.43 -6.19
CA LYS A 43 -12.07 3.82 -5.85
C LYS A 43 -12.25 4.06 -4.36
N VAL A 44 -11.21 4.56 -3.71
CA VAL A 44 -11.24 4.91 -2.29
C VAL A 44 -12.24 6.06 -2.04
N PRO A 45 -13.09 5.98 -1.01
CA PRO A 45 -14.00 7.05 -0.66
C PRO A 45 -13.28 8.39 -0.43
N LEU A 46 -13.68 9.44 -1.15
CA LEU A 46 -13.02 10.76 -1.11
C LEU A 46 -12.90 11.35 0.30
N HIS A 47 -13.88 11.09 1.18
CA HIS A 47 -13.86 11.60 2.54
C HIS A 47 -12.73 10.98 3.38
N LEU A 48 -12.35 9.73 3.12
CA LEU A 48 -11.21 9.08 3.76
C LEU A 48 -9.90 9.67 3.23
N ILE A 49 -9.77 9.86 1.91
CA ILE A 49 -8.59 10.52 1.32
C ILE A 49 -8.34 11.89 1.96
N ALA A 50 -9.41 12.70 2.11
CA ALA A 50 -9.32 14.02 2.72
C ALA A 50 -8.85 14.00 4.18
N VAL A 51 -9.12 12.92 4.95
CA VAL A 51 -8.60 12.75 6.31
C VAL A 51 -7.07 12.66 6.27
N PHE A 52 -6.54 11.83 5.38
CA PHE A 52 -5.10 11.62 5.23
C PHE A 52 -4.38 12.84 4.62
N GLU A 53 -5.00 13.56 3.68
CA GLU A 53 -4.46 14.83 3.16
C GLU A 53 -4.30 15.89 4.25
N LYS A 54 -5.28 16.00 5.17
CA LYS A 54 -5.21 16.92 6.32
C LYS A 54 -4.07 16.60 7.29
N MET A 55 -3.54 15.38 7.25
CA MET A 55 -2.37 14.96 8.04
C MET A 55 -1.04 15.31 7.36
N GLY A 56 -1.09 16.01 6.23
CA GLY A 56 0.09 16.46 5.50
C GLY A 56 0.57 15.48 4.44
N LEU A 57 -0.15 14.38 4.20
CA LEU A 57 0.17 13.50 3.08
C LEU A 57 -0.19 14.16 1.75
N ARG A 58 0.66 13.91 0.74
CA ARG A 58 0.35 14.26 -0.65
C ARG A 58 -0.79 13.37 -1.13
N LYS A 59 -1.60 13.87 -2.06
CA LYS A 59 -2.80 13.19 -2.57
C LYS A 59 -2.63 11.68 -2.85
N GLY A 60 -1.56 11.28 -3.55
CA GLY A 60 -1.31 9.87 -3.87
C GLY A 60 -1.05 9.02 -2.63
N ASP A 61 -0.20 9.50 -1.72
CA ASP A 61 0.04 8.85 -0.43
C ASP A 61 -1.23 8.84 0.43
N ALA A 62 -1.99 9.93 0.45
CA ALA A 62 -3.24 10.02 1.20
C ALA A 62 -4.27 8.99 0.74
N GLU A 63 -4.35 8.75 -0.58
CA GLU A 63 -5.20 7.71 -1.15
C GLU A 63 -4.76 6.30 -0.72
N ILE A 64 -3.45 6.02 -0.67
CA ILE A 64 -2.92 4.74 -0.20
C ILE A 64 -3.23 4.53 1.29
N GLY A 65 -3.03 5.55 2.13
CA GLY A 65 -3.36 5.47 3.56
C GLY A 65 -4.87 5.27 3.79
N ALA A 66 -5.70 6.01 3.05
CA ALA A 66 -7.16 5.87 3.09
C ALA A 66 -7.64 4.51 2.61
N PHE A 67 -6.98 3.92 1.61
CA PHE A 67 -7.24 2.55 1.18
C PHE A 67 -7.00 1.55 2.31
N CYS A 68 -5.85 1.67 3.00
CA CYS A 68 -5.51 0.77 4.11
C CYS A 68 -6.57 0.80 5.22
N GLU A 69 -7.03 2.00 5.59
CA GLU A 69 -8.10 2.15 6.58
C GLU A 69 -9.44 1.58 6.08
N TRP A 70 -9.80 1.86 4.82
CA TRP A 70 -11.06 1.39 4.24
C TRP A 70 -11.16 -0.13 4.11
N ARG A 71 -10.05 -0.79 3.77
CA ARG A 71 -9.97 -2.24 3.61
C ARG A 71 -9.59 -2.97 4.89
N HIS A 72 -9.42 -2.26 6.01
CA HIS A 72 -8.97 -2.84 7.28
C HIS A 72 -7.70 -3.67 7.12
N ILE A 73 -6.71 -3.11 6.41
CA ILE A 73 -5.42 -3.77 6.18
C ILE A 73 -4.71 -3.93 7.53
N ASP A 74 -4.16 -5.11 7.85
CA ASP A 74 -3.44 -5.28 9.11
C ASP A 74 -2.08 -4.59 9.09
N VAL A 75 -1.37 -4.69 7.96
CA VAL A 75 0.01 -4.21 7.80
C VAL A 75 0.21 -3.55 6.44
N MET A 76 0.63 -2.28 6.45
CA MET A 76 1.19 -1.58 5.31
C MET A 76 2.71 -1.75 5.29
N VAL A 77 3.24 -2.25 4.18
CA VAL A 77 4.69 -2.33 3.95
C VAL A 77 5.13 -1.17 3.06
N SER A 78 6.01 -0.29 3.55
CA SER A 78 6.39 0.93 2.82
C SER A 78 7.82 1.41 3.10
N TYR A 79 8.44 2.01 2.08
CA TYR A 79 9.69 2.78 2.22
C TYR A 79 9.45 4.28 2.47
N ASN A 80 8.20 4.75 2.38
CA ASN A 80 7.88 6.17 2.52
C ASN A 80 8.02 6.59 4.00
N ARG A 81 8.88 7.58 4.24
CA ARG A 81 9.23 8.06 5.58
C ARG A 81 8.07 8.79 6.26
N ASP A 82 7.14 9.36 5.51
CA ASP A 82 5.98 10.06 6.07
C ASP A 82 5.04 9.05 6.76
N PHE A 83 4.91 7.85 6.19
CA PHE A 83 4.24 6.73 6.86
C PHE A 83 5.06 6.18 8.03
N LEU A 84 6.36 5.93 7.84
CA LEU A 84 7.22 5.28 8.85
C LEU A 84 7.50 6.15 10.09
N ARG A 85 7.63 7.48 9.92
CA ARG A 85 7.86 8.42 11.03
C ARG A 85 6.61 8.72 11.83
N GLY A 86 5.51 8.11 11.42
CA GLY A 86 4.30 8.13 12.17
C GLY A 86 3.39 9.26 11.73
N ILE A 87 2.50 8.89 10.83
CA ILE A 87 1.08 9.19 11.02
C ILE A 87 0.55 8.43 12.28
N SER A 88 1.40 8.23 13.29
CA SER A 88 1.27 7.29 14.40
C SER A 88 0.33 7.86 15.43
N SER A 89 -0.86 7.26 15.52
CA SER A 89 -1.54 6.82 16.75
C SER A 89 -3.06 6.61 16.58
N GLY A 90 -3.61 6.62 15.35
CA GLY A 90 -5.06 6.61 15.15
C GLY A 90 -5.67 5.71 14.06
N TYR A 91 -4.90 4.85 13.38
CA TYR A 91 -5.45 4.01 12.30
C TYR A 91 -5.46 2.53 12.65
N SER A 92 -6.28 1.79 11.92
CA SER A 92 -6.48 0.35 12.08
C SER A 92 -5.29 -0.51 11.66
N PHE A 93 -4.27 0.07 10.99
CA PHE A 93 -3.18 -0.67 10.36
C PHE A 93 -1.79 -0.31 10.91
N ALA A 94 -0.91 -1.30 11.00
CA ALA A 94 0.50 -1.09 11.32
C ALA A 94 1.30 -0.70 10.06
N VAL A 95 2.29 0.18 10.20
CA VAL A 95 3.25 0.48 9.12
C VAL A 95 4.57 -0.20 9.43
N LYS A 96 5.11 -0.97 8.47
CA LYS A 96 6.41 -1.62 8.56
C LYS A 96 7.29 -1.24 7.38
N SER A 97 8.59 -1.13 7.61
CA SER A 97 9.55 -1.15 6.52
C SER A 97 9.63 -2.56 5.91
N PRO A 98 10.06 -2.70 4.65
CA PRO A 98 10.27 -4.01 4.04
C PRO A 98 11.25 -4.90 4.81
N ARG A 99 12.23 -4.30 5.52
CA ARG A 99 13.14 -5.06 6.37
C ARG A 99 12.41 -5.68 7.56
N GLU A 100 11.63 -4.89 8.29
CA GLU A 100 10.85 -5.35 9.46
C GLU A 100 9.75 -6.34 9.06
N SER A 101 9.19 -6.21 7.86
CA SER A 101 8.14 -7.13 7.39
C SER A 101 8.63 -8.58 7.24
N ARG A 102 9.91 -8.80 6.90
CA ARG A 102 10.48 -10.15 6.72
C ARG A 102 10.52 -10.93 8.03
N GLU A 103 10.87 -10.26 9.12
CA GLU A 103 10.99 -10.86 10.46
C GLU A 103 9.63 -11.31 11.01
N THR A 104 8.51 -10.78 10.49
CA THR A 104 7.15 -11.17 10.89
C THR A 104 6.61 -12.33 10.06
N LEU A 105 7.11 -12.53 8.85
CA LEU A 105 6.62 -13.55 7.91
C LEU A 105 7.37 -14.88 8.03
N ASP A 106 8.57 -14.85 8.60
CA ASP A 106 9.42 -16.02 8.83
C ASP A 106 9.31 -16.57 10.27
N GLY A 107 8.46 -15.98 11.12
CA GLY A 107 8.27 -16.31 12.54
C GLY A 107 7.05 -17.20 12.82
#